data_AF-A0A9P3UPH7-F1
#
_entry.id   AF-A0A9P3UPH7-F1
#
_cell.length_a   1.000
_cell.length_b   1.000
_cell.length_c   1.000
_cell.angle_alpha   90.00
_cell.angle_beta   90.00
_cell.angle_gamma   90.00
#
_symmetry.space_group_name_H-M   'P 1'
#
loop_
_entity.id
_entity.type
_entity.pdbx_description
1 polymer ?
#
loop_
_entity_poly.entity_id
_entity_poly.type
_entity_poly.pdbx_seq_one_letter_code
_entity_poly.pdbx_strand_id
1 'polypeptide(L)'
;MQAIRWHPPAYDIRVETVPIPEIQDPDDAIVKVKLAALCGSDLHIYRGHGGVDKVHTCGHEFIGEVVSLGSNYGANVQGRPKLYSSLKVGDKVVSPFTVNCGECHVCRLGYTGRCPSGALFGSPALDGGQAQYVRVPKAGGTLFNLSNPDTWPTTLSEQEKQKGLTAIADSSLLMLADILPTGVFAATQALNHPKLQPMLTGRPWPLCFSPEVNPEAQNEPGLTLEDRVLTVAVIGLGPVGICATVSLLDELVTRKLPFRVVAIDLLEKRREKMKAVYDAIDKSGKGNGEFAVLATDEAKDLVNKWTGGIGCTAVLEVVGHPSALTSAYDLVRAFGVVVSVGVHGAPVVPYTGRQLYNKNVSFDFGRCPARAMFPPAFELLVKRQDVFGKVGDPASLVDRVVSFKEAPESYRAFDKGEVGKVIFNPWE
;
A
#
# COMPACT_ATOMS: atom_id res chain seq x y z
N MET A 1 17.02 -11.68 -22.29
CA MET A 1 15.77 -10.96 -21.98
C MET A 1 16.02 -9.47 -21.90
N GLN A 2 15.03 -8.63 -22.20
CA GLN A 2 15.08 -7.18 -21.94
C GLN A 2 14.79 -6.89 -20.46
N ALA A 3 15.50 -5.92 -19.89
CA ALA A 3 15.32 -5.45 -18.51
C ALA A 3 15.60 -3.95 -18.40
N ILE A 4 14.85 -3.25 -17.53
CA ILE A 4 15.12 -1.87 -17.11
C ILE A 4 16.13 -1.94 -15.97
N ARG A 5 17.29 -1.32 -16.16
CA ARG A 5 18.41 -1.36 -15.21
C ARG A 5 18.81 0.03 -14.79
N TRP A 6 19.11 0.17 -13.51
CA TRP A 6 19.64 1.40 -12.94
C TRP A 6 21.17 1.31 -12.84
N HIS A 7 21.84 2.40 -13.19
CA HIS A 7 23.28 2.55 -13.07
C HIS A 7 23.63 3.65 -12.06
N PRO A 8 24.63 3.42 -11.19
CA PRO A 8 25.10 4.45 -10.27
C PRO A 8 25.80 5.59 -11.04
N PRO A 9 25.89 6.79 -10.45
CA PRO A 9 25.47 7.13 -9.09
C PRO A 9 24.01 7.56 -8.94
N ALA A 10 23.38 8.06 -10.00
CA ALA A 10 21.99 8.53 -10.00
C ALA A 10 21.52 8.81 -11.43
N TYR A 11 20.20 8.89 -11.62
CA TYR A 11 19.48 9.33 -12.79
C TYR A 11 19.73 8.54 -14.10
N ASP A 12 20.39 7.40 -14.03
CA ASP A 12 20.76 6.58 -15.19
C ASP A 12 19.92 5.30 -15.24
N ILE A 13 18.89 5.32 -16.09
CA ILE A 13 18.01 4.18 -16.39
C ILE A 13 18.27 3.77 -17.83
N ARG A 14 18.54 2.48 -18.03
CA ARG A 14 18.85 1.88 -19.33
C ARG A 14 17.97 0.66 -19.57
N VAL A 15 17.62 0.42 -20.82
CA VAL A 15 17.00 -0.84 -21.23
C VAL A 15 18.09 -1.70 -21.84
N GLU A 16 18.36 -2.85 -21.23
CA GLU A 16 19.49 -3.70 -21.61
C GLU A 16 19.04 -5.15 -21.85
N THR A 17 19.80 -5.84 -22.70
CA THR A 17 19.69 -7.30 -22.83
C THR A 17 20.53 -7.97 -21.75
N VAL A 18 19.90 -8.76 -20.89
CA VAL A 18 20.54 -9.56 -19.85
C VAL A 18 20.16 -11.06 -19.96
N PRO A 19 20.92 -11.99 -19.36
CA PRO A 19 20.53 -13.40 -19.30
C PRO A 19 19.15 -13.61 -18.66
N ILE A 20 18.42 -14.65 -19.07
CA ILE A 20 17.21 -15.08 -18.36
C ILE A 20 17.67 -15.66 -17.01
N PRO A 21 17.03 -15.30 -15.88
CA PRO A 21 17.41 -15.85 -14.58
C PRO A 21 17.11 -17.35 -14.51
N GLU A 22 17.98 -18.07 -13.84
CA GLU A 22 17.84 -19.50 -13.56
C GLU A 22 17.39 -19.74 -12.11
N ILE A 23 16.87 -20.94 -11.85
CA ILE A 23 16.60 -21.41 -10.49
C ILE A 23 17.94 -21.52 -9.75
N GLN A 24 18.06 -20.84 -8.62
CA GLN A 24 19.26 -20.87 -7.78
C GLN A 24 19.01 -21.69 -6.50
N ASP A 25 17.79 -21.65 -5.99
CA ASP A 25 17.37 -22.37 -4.80
C ASP A 25 16.14 -23.27 -5.07
N PRO A 26 15.98 -24.39 -4.35
CA PRO A 26 14.81 -25.28 -4.48
C PRO A 26 13.44 -24.61 -4.31
N ASP A 27 13.38 -23.48 -3.60
CA ASP A 27 12.17 -22.72 -3.32
C ASP A 27 11.95 -21.54 -4.29
N ASP A 28 12.73 -21.45 -5.37
CA ASP A 28 12.59 -20.40 -6.37
C ASP A 28 11.45 -20.71 -7.36
N ALA A 29 10.91 -19.65 -7.94
CA ALA A 29 10.17 -19.70 -9.18
C ALA A 29 10.76 -18.69 -10.18
N ILE A 30 10.68 -19.01 -11.47
CA ILE A 30 10.89 -18.01 -12.53
C ILE A 30 9.52 -17.59 -13.04
N VAL A 31 9.27 -16.28 -13.04
CA VAL A 31 8.03 -15.68 -13.54
C VAL A 31 8.32 -14.96 -14.84
N LYS A 32 7.59 -15.32 -15.91
CA LYS A 32 7.51 -14.54 -17.14
C LYS A 32 6.60 -13.35 -16.86
N VAL A 33 7.19 -12.17 -16.74
CA VAL A 33 6.48 -10.95 -16.37
C VAL A 33 5.56 -10.55 -17.52
N LYS A 34 4.31 -10.22 -17.21
CA LYS A 34 3.35 -9.67 -18.16
C LYS A 34 3.29 -8.15 -18.09
N LEU A 35 3.30 -7.59 -16.88
CA LEU A 35 3.39 -6.15 -16.61
C LEU A 35 4.25 -5.92 -15.38
N ALA A 36 4.98 -4.80 -15.36
CA ALA A 36 5.73 -4.32 -14.21
C ALA A 36 5.47 -2.83 -13.99
N ALA A 37 5.34 -2.35 -12.77
CA ALA A 37 5.08 -0.93 -12.53
C ALA A 37 6.28 -0.17 -11.97
N LEU A 38 6.20 1.14 -12.14
CA LEU A 38 7.06 2.13 -11.50
C LEU A 38 6.42 2.59 -10.17
N CYS A 39 7.20 2.50 -9.09
CA CYS A 39 6.79 2.95 -7.77
C CYS A 39 7.58 4.19 -7.33
N GLY A 40 7.00 5.01 -6.45
CA GLY A 40 7.69 6.15 -5.83
C GLY A 40 8.96 5.75 -5.09
N SER A 41 9.00 4.53 -4.56
CA SER A 41 10.16 3.97 -3.87
C SER A 41 11.35 3.70 -4.80
N ASP A 42 11.11 3.37 -6.07
CA ASP A 42 12.17 3.22 -7.09
C ASP A 42 12.93 4.54 -7.28
N LEU A 43 12.26 5.68 -7.07
CA LEU A 43 12.87 7.01 -7.20
C LEU A 43 13.96 7.29 -6.16
N HIS A 44 13.95 6.61 -4.99
CA HIS A 44 15.04 6.79 -4.03
C HIS A 44 16.36 6.29 -4.61
N ILE A 45 16.35 5.10 -5.21
CA ILE A 45 17.52 4.54 -5.89
C ILE A 45 17.82 5.36 -7.14
N TYR A 46 16.80 5.71 -7.94
CA TYR A 46 16.97 6.56 -9.12
C TYR A 46 17.72 7.85 -8.79
N ARG A 47 17.40 8.53 -7.68
CA ARG A 47 18.06 9.77 -7.24
C ARG A 47 19.44 9.56 -6.59
N GLY A 48 19.92 8.33 -6.48
CA GLY A 48 21.19 8.00 -5.83
C GLY A 48 21.14 7.95 -4.30
N HIS A 49 19.95 7.85 -3.70
CA HIS A 49 19.82 7.68 -2.26
C HIS A 49 19.97 6.21 -1.84
N GLY A 50 20.20 5.98 -0.54
CA GLY A 50 20.27 4.63 0.03
C GLY A 50 21.63 3.93 -0.09
N GLY A 51 22.66 4.63 -0.59
CA GLY A 51 24.03 4.09 -0.67
C GLY A 51 24.20 2.95 -1.67
N VAL A 52 23.34 2.90 -2.69
CA VAL A 52 23.39 1.87 -3.73
C VAL A 52 24.48 2.21 -4.75
N ASP A 53 25.39 1.26 -4.99
CA ASP A 53 26.57 1.44 -5.86
C ASP A 53 26.71 0.34 -6.93
N LYS A 54 25.71 -0.54 -7.05
CA LYS A 54 25.69 -1.67 -7.98
C LYS A 54 24.56 -1.55 -8.99
N VAL A 55 24.89 -1.88 -10.24
CA VAL A 55 23.91 -2.03 -11.32
C VAL A 55 22.99 -3.20 -10.99
N HIS A 56 21.69 -3.00 -11.10
CA HIS A 56 20.66 -4.01 -10.88
C HIS A 56 19.44 -3.73 -11.74
N THR A 57 18.61 -4.76 -11.92
CA THR A 57 17.30 -4.66 -12.56
C THR A 57 16.32 -4.00 -11.61
N CYS A 58 15.57 -3.02 -12.08
CA CYS A 58 14.66 -2.21 -11.27
C CYS A 58 13.32 -2.91 -10.96
N GLY A 59 12.58 -2.32 -10.01
CA GLY A 59 11.16 -2.54 -9.82
C GLY A 59 10.76 -3.73 -8.96
N HIS A 60 9.68 -3.55 -8.21
CA HIS A 60 9.19 -4.53 -7.24
C HIS A 60 7.69 -4.81 -7.36
N GLU A 61 7.06 -4.28 -8.40
CA GLU A 61 5.63 -4.49 -8.67
C GLU A 61 5.48 -5.21 -10.00
N PHE A 62 5.10 -6.50 -9.97
CA PHE A 62 4.93 -7.27 -11.19
C PHE A 62 3.82 -8.32 -11.08
N ILE A 63 3.21 -8.59 -12.24
CA ILE A 63 2.25 -9.67 -12.49
C ILE A 63 2.76 -10.48 -13.68
N GLY A 64 2.57 -11.80 -13.66
CA GLY A 64 3.08 -12.67 -14.72
C GLY A 64 2.62 -14.11 -14.60
N GLU A 65 3.32 -14.99 -15.31
CA GLU A 65 3.04 -16.42 -15.34
C GLU A 65 4.27 -17.20 -14.86
N VAL A 66 4.08 -18.22 -14.03
CA VAL A 66 5.16 -19.11 -13.60
C VAL A 66 5.63 -19.96 -14.78
N VAL A 67 6.92 -19.90 -15.11
CA VAL A 67 7.52 -20.68 -16.22
C VAL A 67 8.53 -21.72 -15.76
N SER A 68 9.02 -21.63 -14.53
CA SER A 68 9.90 -22.63 -13.92
C SER A 68 9.75 -22.63 -12.40
N LEU A 69 9.94 -23.79 -11.78
CA LEU A 69 9.86 -24.01 -10.33
C LEU A 69 11.09 -24.79 -9.87
N GLY A 70 11.57 -24.48 -8.68
CA GLY A 70 12.61 -25.27 -8.01
C GLY A 70 12.09 -26.64 -7.55
N SER A 71 12.98 -27.44 -6.96
CA SER A 71 12.68 -28.83 -6.62
C SER A 71 11.78 -29.02 -5.39
N ASN A 72 11.49 -27.96 -4.62
CA ASN A 72 10.65 -28.04 -3.41
C ASN A 72 9.16 -27.76 -3.68
N TYR A 73 8.70 -27.91 -4.92
CA TYR A 73 7.31 -27.79 -5.31
C TYR A 73 6.72 -29.15 -5.66
N GLY A 74 5.45 -29.36 -5.34
CA GLY A 74 4.69 -30.54 -5.78
C GLY A 74 3.69 -31.06 -4.77
N ALA A 75 2.78 -31.92 -5.24
CA ALA A 75 1.63 -32.40 -4.45
C ALA A 75 2.01 -33.09 -3.12
N ASN A 76 3.23 -33.62 -3.02
CA ASN A 76 3.72 -34.32 -1.82
C ASN A 76 4.30 -33.39 -0.76
N VAL A 77 4.42 -32.08 -1.02
CA VAL A 77 4.95 -31.12 -0.05
C VAL A 77 3.93 -30.88 1.07
N GLN A 78 4.34 -31.11 2.31
CA GLN A 78 3.50 -30.98 3.51
C GLN A 78 4.15 -30.04 4.54
N GLY A 79 3.33 -29.48 5.44
CA GLY A 79 3.81 -28.63 6.54
C GLY A 79 4.31 -27.23 6.14
N ARG A 80 4.15 -26.86 4.87
CA ARG A 80 4.56 -25.57 4.29
C ARG A 80 3.35 -24.76 3.81
N PRO A 81 3.51 -23.46 3.51
CA PRO A 81 2.46 -22.67 2.86
C PRO A 81 1.87 -23.38 1.63
N LYS A 82 0.55 -23.22 1.44
CA LYS A 82 -0.24 -23.98 0.44
C LYS A 82 0.36 -23.93 -0.97
N LEU A 83 0.92 -22.80 -1.38
CA LEU A 83 1.49 -22.64 -2.72
C LEU A 83 2.69 -23.57 -2.98
N TYR A 84 3.45 -24.02 -1.97
CA TYR A 84 4.52 -24.98 -2.22
C TYR A 84 3.97 -26.33 -2.75
N SER A 85 2.76 -26.71 -2.38
CA SER A 85 2.14 -27.95 -2.89
C SER A 85 1.19 -27.74 -4.07
N SER A 86 0.74 -26.51 -4.34
CA SER A 86 -0.28 -26.24 -5.35
C SER A 86 0.14 -25.34 -6.51
N LEU A 87 1.26 -24.61 -6.41
CA LEU A 87 1.75 -23.75 -7.48
C LEU A 87 2.32 -24.61 -8.61
N LYS A 88 1.96 -24.31 -9.86
CA LYS A 88 2.44 -25.00 -11.05
C LYS A 88 2.86 -24.03 -12.14
N VAL A 89 3.68 -24.53 -13.08
CA VAL A 89 3.96 -23.81 -14.33
C VAL A 89 2.65 -23.51 -15.07
N GLY A 90 2.53 -22.30 -15.62
CA GLY A 90 1.32 -21.77 -16.24
C GLY A 90 0.38 -21.05 -15.29
N ASP A 91 0.61 -21.08 -13.97
CA ASP A 91 -0.21 -20.29 -13.03
C ASP A 91 0.10 -18.79 -13.17
N LYS A 92 -0.96 -17.98 -13.24
CA LYS A 92 -0.88 -16.52 -13.22
C LYS A 92 -0.68 -16.05 -11.78
N VAL A 93 0.30 -15.19 -11.56
CA VAL A 93 0.70 -14.73 -10.24
C VAL A 93 0.94 -13.24 -10.19
N VAL A 94 0.73 -12.65 -9.02
CA VAL A 94 1.20 -11.30 -8.66
C VAL A 94 2.10 -11.40 -7.45
N SER A 95 3.19 -10.63 -7.44
CA SER A 95 4.17 -10.66 -6.36
C SER A 95 4.05 -9.46 -5.45
N PRO A 96 3.91 -9.66 -4.13
CA PRO A 96 4.28 -8.66 -3.15
C PRO A 96 5.70 -8.14 -3.38
N PHE A 97 5.92 -6.86 -3.07
CA PHE A 97 7.19 -6.19 -3.30
C PHE A 97 8.39 -6.69 -2.47
N THR A 98 8.16 -7.50 -1.44
CA THR A 98 9.21 -8.17 -0.66
C THR A 98 9.02 -9.68 -0.60
N VAL A 99 10.12 -10.40 -0.80
CA VAL A 99 10.21 -11.84 -0.55
C VAL A 99 9.88 -12.15 0.90
N ASN A 100 9.17 -13.26 1.13
CA ASN A 100 8.96 -13.82 2.46
C ASN A 100 8.83 -15.35 2.39
N CYS A 101 9.22 -16.05 3.46
CA CYS A 101 9.19 -17.52 3.45
C CYS A 101 7.81 -18.13 3.71
N GLY A 102 6.86 -17.36 4.26
CA GLY A 102 5.53 -17.82 4.66
C GLY A 102 5.51 -18.76 5.88
N GLU A 103 6.66 -19.22 6.38
CA GLU A 103 6.75 -20.30 7.36
C GLU A 103 7.58 -19.97 8.62
N CYS A 104 8.20 -18.79 8.73
CA CYS A 104 8.84 -18.36 9.98
C CYS A 104 7.82 -17.79 10.98
N HIS A 105 8.22 -17.60 12.24
CA HIS A 105 7.37 -17.00 13.27
C HIS A 105 6.78 -15.65 12.82
N VAL A 106 7.61 -14.77 12.26
CA VAL A 106 7.21 -13.44 11.77
C VAL A 106 6.18 -13.54 10.63
N CYS A 107 6.37 -14.46 9.69
CA CYS A 107 5.42 -14.69 8.60
C CYS A 107 4.09 -15.27 9.09
N ARG A 108 4.11 -16.22 10.03
CA ARG A 108 2.88 -16.81 10.59
C ARG A 108 2.04 -15.80 11.37
N LEU A 109 2.66 -14.78 11.97
CA LEU A 109 1.95 -13.65 12.59
C LEU A 109 1.41 -12.63 11.57
N GLY A 110 1.72 -12.78 10.29
CA GLY A 110 1.31 -11.86 9.23
C GLY A 110 2.29 -10.71 8.97
N TYR A 111 3.39 -10.58 9.71
CA TYR A 111 4.38 -9.50 9.55
C TYR A 111 5.36 -9.73 8.39
N THR A 112 4.82 -10.17 7.26
CA THR A 112 5.57 -10.70 6.11
C THR A 112 6.55 -9.72 5.49
N GLY A 113 6.32 -8.40 5.61
CA GLY A 113 7.26 -7.36 5.16
C GLY A 113 8.57 -7.29 5.96
N ARG A 114 8.69 -8.05 7.07
CA ARG A 114 9.90 -8.15 7.92
C ARG A 114 10.35 -9.58 8.14
N CYS A 115 10.07 -10.46 7.18
CA CYS A 115 10.63 -11.81 7.17
C CYS A 115 12.18 -11.76 7.33
N PRO A 116 12.79 -12.57 8.22
CA PRO A 116 14.25 -12.64 8.34
C PRO A 116 14.96 -13.13 7.07
N SER A 117 14.27 -13.90 6.23
CA SER A 117 14.73 -14.32 4.90
C SER A 117 14.23 -13.40 3.78
N GLY A 118 13.73 -12.23 4.13
CA GLY A 118 13.13 -11.29 3.19
C GLY A 118 14.17 -10.52 2.39
N ALA A 119 13.80 -10.17 1.16
CA ALA A 119 14.57 -9.36 0.25
C ALA A 119 13.62 -8.43 -0.52
N LEU A 120 14.08 -7.23 -0.83
CA LEU A 120 13.35 -6.27 -1.66
C LEU A 120 13.71 -6.50 -3.12
N PHE A 121 12.71 -6.74 -3.97
CA PHE A 121 12.91 -6.77 -5.42
C PHE A 121 13.38 -5.40 -5.92
N GLY A 122 14.17 -5.36 -6.98
CA GLY A 122 14.65 -4.10 -7.53
C GLY A 122 15.73 -3.47 -6.67
N SER A 123 16.60 -4.29 -6.07
CA SER A 123 17.71 -3.85 -5.22
C SER A 123 19.00 -4.59 -5.56
N PRO A 124 20.18 -4.13 -5.12
CA PRO A 124 21.44 -4.85 -5.32
C PRO A 124 21.47 -6.28 -4.78
N ALA A 125 20.61 -6.59 -3.80
CA ALA A 125 20.52 -7.92 -3.20
C ALA A 125 19.59 -8.85 -3.99
N LEU A 126 18.66 -8.30 -4.78
CA LEU A 126 17.68 -9.07 -5.55
C LEU A 126 17.17 -8.23 -6.74
N ASP A 127 17.48 -8.70 -7.94
CA ASP A 127 16.98 -8.12 -9.19
C ASP A 127 15.44 -8.02 -9.19
N GLY A 128 14.95 -6.96 -9.82
CA GLY A 128 13.54 -6.61 -9.85
C GLY A 128 12.72 -7.16 -11.01
N GLY A 129 11.43 -6.84 -10.96
CA GLY A 129 10.40 -7.29 -11.91
C GLY A 129 10.24 -6.42 -13.15
N GLN A 130 10.95 -5.29 -13.29
CA GLN A 130 10.99 -4.52 -14.54
C GLN A 130 11.90 -5.21 -15.57
N ALA A 131 11.58 -6.46 -15.87
CA ALA A 131 12.25 -7.36 -16.83
C ALA A 131 11.21 -8.25 -17.50
N GLN A 132 11.57 -8.92 -18.60
CA GLN A 132 10.70 -9.95 -19.21
C GLN A 132 10.58 -11.22 -18.34
N TYR A 133 11.59 -11.53 -17.53
CA TYR A 133 11.57 -12.64 -16.57
C TYR A 133 12.20 -12.20 -15.25
N VAL A 134 11.70 -12.73 -14.14
CA VAL A 134 12.21 -12.44 -12.79
C VAL A 134 12.30 -13.71 -11.97
N ARG A 135 13.37 -13.84 -11.18
CA ARG A 135 13.51 -14.89 -10.16
C ARG A 135 12.79 -14.45 -8.90
N VAL A 136 11.95 -15.33 -8.36
CA VAL A 136 11.19 -15.10 -7.13
C VAL A 136 11.64 -16.10 -6.08
N PRO A 137 12.53 -15.70 -5.15
CA PRO A 137 12.91 -16.56 -4.05
C PRO A 137 11.72 -16.85 -3.12
N LYS A 138 11.73 -18.05 -2.52
CA LYS A 138 10.67 -18.50 -1.60
C LYS A 138 9.28 -18.29 -2.19
N ALA A 139 9.09 -18.63 -3.46
CA ALA A 139 7.92 -18.19 -4.22
C ALA A 139 6.60 -18.73 -3.63
N GLY A 140 6.62 -19.88 -2.95
CA GLY A 140 5.46 -20.42 -2.25
C GLY A 140 5.03 -19.60 -1.02
N GLY A 141 5.93 -18.84 -0.42
CA GLY A 141 5.59 -17.84 0.61
C GLY A 141 5.27 -16.47 0.01
N THR A 142 6.04 -16.05 -1.01
CA THR A 142 5.97 -14.72 -1.59
C THR A 142 4.74 -14.51 -2.47
N LEU A 143 4.49 -15.36 -3.47
CA LEU A 143 3.52 -15.10 -4.54
C LEU A 143 2.06 -15.24 -4.07
N PHE A 144 1.17 -14.59 -4.84
CA PHE A 144 -0.25 -14.90 -4.88
C PHE A 144 -0.60 -15.59 -6.19
N ASN A 145 -1.32 -16.69 -6.10
CA ASN A 145 -1.86 -17.38 -7.25
C ASN A 145 -3.22 -16.78 -7.61
N LEU A 146 -3.30 -16.18 -8.81
CA LEU A 146 -4.50 -15.60 -9.38
C LEU A 146 -5.28 -16.62 -10.23
N SER A 147 -4.65 -17.74 -10.61
CA SER A 147 -5.31 -18.88 -11.29
C SER A 147 -5.96 -19.85 -10.30
N ASN A 148 -5.52 -19.87 -9.04
CA ASN A 148 -6.05 -20.73 -7.99
C ASN A 148 -6.38 -19.92 -6.72
N PRO A 149 -7.60 -19.36 -6.63
CA PRO A 149 -8.02 -18.53 -5.50
C PRO A 149 -8.02 -19.24 -4.15
N ASP A 150 -8.17 -20.56 -4.09
CA ASP A 150 -8.25 -21.35 -2.84
C ASP A 150 -6.98 -21.27 -1.99
N THR A 151 -5.92 -20.68 -2.54
CA THR A 151 -4.61 -20.56 -1.90
C THR A 151 -4.47 -19.34 -0.97
N TRP A 152 -5.51 -18.50 -0.87
CA TRP A 152 -5.55 -17.35 0.04
C TRP A 152 -7.00 -17.03 0.48
N PRO A 153 -7.19 -16.58 1.73
CA PRO A 153 -8.52 -16.30 2.28
C PRO A 153 -9.12 -15.01 1.72
N THR A 154 -10.44 -14.86 1.74
CA THR A 154 -11.18 -13.61 1.47
C THR A 154 -12.58 -13.70 2.11
N THR A 155 -13.21 -12.56 2.34
CA THR A 155 -14.60 -12.45 2.77
C THR A 155 -15.60 -12.52 1.61
N LEU A 156 -15.13 -12.38 0.36
CA LEU A 156 -15.98 -12.51 -0.83
C LEU A 156 -16.53 -13.93 -0.98
N SER A 157 -17.71 -14.05 -1.57
CA SER A 157 -18.18 -15.35 -2.04
C SER A 157 -17.28 -15.89 -3.17
N GLU A 158 -17.25 -17.21 -3.35
CA GLU A 158 -16.48 -17.84 -4.43
C GLU A 158 -16.85 -17.29 -5.82
N GLN A 159 -18.14 -16.96 -6.02
CA GLN A 159 -18.62 -16.37 -7.27
C GLN A 159 -18.05 -14.97 -7.49
N GLU A 160 -18.05 -14.10 -6.47
CA GLU A 160 -17.49 -12.75 -6.55
C GLU A 160 -15.98 -12.78 -6.77
N LYS A 161 -15.29 -13.68 -6.06
CA LYS A 161 -13.85 -13.90 -6.18
C LYS A 161 -13.47 -14.35 -7.60
N GLN A 162 -14.17 -15.35 -8.13
CA GLN A 162 -13.93 -15.86 -9.48
C GLN A 162 -14.24 -14.80 -10.55
N LYS A 163 -15.34 -14.06 -10.39
CA LYS A 163 -15.69 -12.94 -11.27
C LYS A 163 -14.60 -11.85 -11.24
N GLY A 164 -14.11 -11.49 -10.05
CA GLY A 164 -13.02 -10.53 -9.89
C GLY A 164 -11.75 -10.96 -10.62
N LEU A 165 -11.33 -12.21 -10.46
CA LEU A 165 -10.10 -12.73 -11.08
C LEU A 165 -10.19 -12.83 -12.61
N THR A 166 -11.40 -13.03 -13.17
CA THR A 166 -11.60 -13.20 -14.61
C THR A 166 -11.90 -11.89 -15.33
N ALA A 167 -12.58 -10.94 -14.68
CA ALA A 167 -13.03 -9.70 -15.30
C ALA A 167 -12.06 -8.52 -15.11
N ILE A 168 -11.21 -8.54 -14.07
CA ILE A 168 -10.32 -7.43 -13.74
C ILE A 168 -9.06 -7.50 -14.61
N ALA A 169 -8.70 -6.36 -15.20
CA ALA A 169 -7.52 -6.22 -16.03
C ALA A 169 -6.21 -6.43 -15.24
N ASP A 170 -5.16 -6.88 -15.91
CA ASP A 170 -3.86 -7.12 -15.26
C ASP A 170 -3.20 -5.85 -14.74
N SER A 171 -3.42 -4.71 -15.40
CA SER A 171 -3.00 -3.40 -14.92
C SER A 171 -3.60 -3.07 -13.55
N SER A 172 -4.82 -3.51 -13.30
CA SER A 172 -5.52 -3.33 -12.02
C SER A 172 -5.07 -4.36 -10.99
N LEU A 173 -4.99 -5.64 -11.35
CA LEU A 173 -4.51 -6.70 -10.45
C LEU A 173 -3.06 -6.47 -10.00
N LEU A 174 -2.23 -5.85 -10.84
CA LEU A 174 -0.85 -5.51 -10.51
C LEU A 174 -0.76 -4.58 -9.29
N MET A 175 -1.76 -3.74 -9.01
CA MET A 175 -1.74 -2.85 -7.84
C MET A 175 -1.72 -3.59 -6.51
N LEU A 176 -2.09 -4.88 -6.51
CA LEU A 176 -1.99 -5.78 -5.35
C LEU A 176 -0.54 -6.17 -5.01
N ALA A 177 0.43 -5.82 -5.86
CA ALA A 177 1.85 -6.05 -5.60
C ALA A 177 2.39 -5.14 -4.47
N ASP A 178 1.87 -3.92 -4.34
CA ASP A 178 2.35 -2.94 -3.36
C ASP A 178 1.29 -1.89 -3.00
N ILE A 179 1.03 -0.93 -3.90
CA ILE A 179 0.42 0.34 -3.51
C ILE A 179 -0.98 0.21 -2.91
N LEU A 180 -1.81 -0.73 -3.39
CA LEU A 180 -3.15 -0.92 -2.86
C LEU A 180 -3.12 -1.60 -1.48
N PRO A 181 -2.44 -2.74 -1.27
CA PRO A 181 -2.18 -3.29 0.07
C PRO A 181 -1.57 -2.27 1.03
N THR A 182 -0.63 -1.43 0.59
CA THR A 182 -0.02 -0.39 1.41
C THR A 182 -1.02 0.70 1.82
N GLY A 183 -1.92 1.11 0.91
CA GLY A 183 -3.02 2.02 1.23
C GLY A 183 -4.01 1.43 2.25
N VAL A 184 -4.42 0.18 2.05
CA VAL A 184 -5.29 -0.54 3.01
C VAL A 184 -4.60 -0.65 4.36
N PHE A 185 -3.31 -1.00 4.39
CA PHE A 185 -2.53 -1.09 5.62
C PHE A 185 -2.54 0.22 6.41
N ALA A 186 -2.33 1.36 5.75
CA ALA A 186 -2.35 2.66 6.43
C ALA A 186 -3.71 2.96 7.09
N ALA A 187 -4.80 2.72 6.36
CA ALA A 187 -6.16 2.91 6.88
C ALA A 187 -6.47 1.97 8.05
N THR A 188 -6.21 0.67 7.86
CA THR A 188 -6.45 -0.37 8.86
C THR A 188 -5.63 -0.13 10.14
N GLN A 189 -4.35 0.26 10.04
CA GLN A 189 -3.52 0.58 11.20
C GLN A 189 -4.11 1.72 12.03
N ALA A 190 -4.55 2.81 11.37
CA ALA A 190 -5.18 3.91 12.08
C ALA A 190 -6.49 3.47 12.75
N LEU A 191 -7.40 2.86 11.98
CA LEU A 191 -8.74 2.49 12.44
C LEU A 191 -8.80 1.33 13.43
N ASN A 192 -7.66 0.69 13.74
CA ASN A 192 -7.53 -0.30 14.80
C ASN A 192 -6.63 0.17 15.95
N HIS A 193 -6.07 1.38 15.88
CA HIS A 193 -5.18 1.89 16.90
C HIS A 193 -5.90 2.05 18.27
N PRO A 194 -5.26 1.69 19.41
CA PRO A 194 -5.89 1.77 20.74
C PRO A 194 -6.47 3.15 21.09
N LYS A 195 -5.81 4.23 20.66
CA LYS A 195 -6.27 5.61 20.91
C LYS A 195 -7.54 6.00 20.15
N LEU A 196 -7.96 5.21 19.15
CA LEU A 196 -9.19 5.43 18.42
C LEU A 196 -10.39 4.68 19.04
N GLN A 197 -10.14 3.72 19.93
CA GLN A 197 -11.18 2.85 20.48
C GLN A 197 -12.33 3.59 21.16
N PRO A 198 -12.15 4.76 21.81
CA PRO A 198 -13.29 5.48 22.35
C PRO A 198 -14.33 5.87 21.29
N MET A 199 -13.88 6.40 20.15
CA MET A 199 -14.75 6.79 19.04
C MET A 199 -15.39 5.56 18.37
N LEU A 200 -14.62 4.48 18.25
CA LEU A 200 -15.06 3.24 17.59
C LEU A 200 -16.08 2.44 18.42
N THR A 201 -15.91 2.41 19.74
CA THR A 201 -16.76 1.65 20.67
C THR A 201 -17.86 2.49 21.31
N GLY A 202 -17.74 3.82 21.27
CA GLY A 202 -18.65 4.73 21.96
C GLY A 202 -18.45 4.81 23.48
N ARG A 203 -17.33 4.28 24.00
CA ARG A 203 -17.03 4.22 25.44
C ARG A 203 -15.75 4.99 25.76
N PRO A 204 -15.67 5.72 26.89
CA PRO A 204 -14.47 6.46 27.25
C PRO A 204 -13.26 5.53 27.53
N TRP A 205 -12.06 6.10 27.49
CA TRP A 205 -10.85 5.39 27.91
C TRP A 205 -10.79 5.26 29.45
N PRO A 206 -10.40 4.10 30.02
CA PRO A 206 -9.99 2.86 29.37
C PRO A 206 -11.15 1.86 29.16
N LEU A 207 -12.39 2.21 29.52
CA LEU A 207 -13.57 1.33 29.42
C LEU A 207 -13.82 0.81 28.01
N CYS A 208 -13.34 1.51 26.97
CA CYS A 208 -13.38 1.04 25.59
C CYS A 208 -12.74 -0.35 25.36
N PHE A 209 -11.83 -0.79 26.22
CA PHE A 209 -11.20 -2.13 26.12
C PHE A 209 -11.90 -3.23 26.91
N SER A 210 -12.78 -2.88 27.85
CA SER A 210 -13.41 -3.88 28.71
C SER A 210 -14.47 -4.65 27.91
N PRO A 211 -14.48 -6.00 27.92
CA PRO A 211 -15.52 -6.77 27.25
C PRO A 211 -16.88 -6.65 27.95
N GLU A 212 -16.88 -6.34 29.26
CA GLU A 212 -18.07 -6.24 30.10
C GLU A 212 -18.05 -4.90 30.85
N VAL A 213 -19.21 -4.25 30.93
CA VAL A 213 -19.44 -3.09 31.79
C VAL A 213 -20.42 -3.54 32.86
N ASN A 214 -20.08 -3.35 34.13
CA ASN A 214 -21.03 -3.55 35.22
C ASN A 214 -22.31 -2.73 34.88
N PRO A 215 -23.51 -3.33 34.87
CA PRO A 215 -24.76 -2.61 34.61
C PRO A 215 -24.93 -1.33 35.46
N GLU A 216 -24.34 -1.27 36.65
CA GLU A 216 -24.35 -0.11 37.54
C GLU A 216 -23.39 1.02 37.11
N ALA A 217 -22.41 0.73 36.27
CA ALA A 217 -21.49 1.71 35.67
C ALA A 217 -22.10 2.44 34.45
N GLN A 218 -23.37 2.16 34.12
CA GLN A 218 -24.14 2.88 33.08
C GLN A 218 -24.49 4.33 33.48
N ASN A 219 -24.18 4.75 34.71
CA ASN A 219 -24.44 6.11 35.21
C ASN A 219 -23.34 7.13 34.84
N GLU A 220 -22.26 6.74 34.16
CA GLU A 220 -21.31 7.71 33.62
C GLU A 220 -21.87 8.37 32.34
N PRO A 221 -21.67 9.69 32.14
CA PRO A 221 -22.08 10.34 30.90
C PRO A 221 -21.37 9.66 29.71
N GLY A 222 -22.17 9.04 28.83
CA GLY A 222 -21.65 8.45 27.59
C GLY A 222 -21.08 9.50 26.64
N LEU A 223 -20.30 9.05 25.66
CA LEU A 223 -19.78 9.92 24.60
C LEU A 223 -20.93 10.48 23.76
N THR A 224 -20.87 11.78 23.44
CA THR A 224 -21.81 12.40 22.51
C THR A 224 -21.57 11.90 21.08
N LEU A 225 -22.47 12.24 20.15
CA LEU A 225 -22.25 11.93 18.73
C LEU A 225 -21.02 12.65 18.18
N GLU A 226 -20.76 13.89 18.60
CA GLU A 226 -19.60 14.67 18.17
C GLU A 226 -18.29 14.06 18.68
N ASP A 227 -18.27 13.58 19.93
CA ASP A 227 -17.10 12.88 20.50
C ASP A 227 -16.71 11.64 19.70
N ARG A 228 -17.64 11.07 18.95
CA ARG A 228 -17.45 9.86 18.14
C ARG A 228 -17.01 10.16 16.70
N VAL A 229 -16.99 11.42 16.27
CA VAL A 229 -16.58 11.81 14.91
C VAL A 229 -15.08 11.59 14.73
N LEU A 230 -14.72 10.75 13.76
CA LEU A 230 -13.33 10.56 13.37
C LEU A 230 -12.90 11.68 12.41
N THR A 231 -12.07 12.60 12.88
CA THR A 231 -11.43 13.60 12.00
C THR A 231 -10.06 13.09 11.57
N VAL A 232 -9.90 12.74 10.29
CA VAL A 232 -8.67 12.11 9.78
C VAL A 232 -8.06 12.95 8.67
N ALA A 233 -6.74 13.16 8.72
CA ALA A 233 -6.00 13.74 7.61
C ALA A 233 -5.19 12.68 6.86
N VAL A 234 -5.11 12.78 5.53
CA VAL A 234 -4.22 11.98 4.69
C VAL A 234 -3.24 12.93 4.00
N ILE A 235 -1.94 12.81 4.30
CA ILE A 235 -0.89 13.67 3.76
C ILE A 235 -0.11 12.92 2.68
N GLY A 236 -0.10 13.50 1.48
CA GLY A 236 0.45 12.93 0.27
C GLY A 236 -0.64 12.24 -0.55
N LEU A 237 -0.87 12.70 -1.78
CA LEU A 237 -1.85 12.18 -2.74
C LEU A 237 -1.17 11.67 -4.02
N GLY A 238 0.00 11.06 -3.85
CA GLY A 238 0.55 10.14 -4.83
C GLY A 238 -0.24 8.83 -4.91
N PRO A 239 0.20 7.83 -5.69
CA PRO A 239 -0.55 6.58 -5.87
C PRO A 239 -0.95 5.89 -4.56
N VAL A 240 -0.02 5.75 -3.60
CA VAL A 240 -0.31 5.16 -2.28
C VAL A 240 -1.29 6.03 -1.47
N GLY A 241 -1.18 7.35 -1.56
CA GLY A 241 -2.06 8.29 -0.87
C GLY A 241 -3.52 8.21 -1.33
N ILE A 242 -3.73 8.05 -2.64
CA ILE A 242 -5.04 7.77 -3.21
C ILE A 242 -5.56 6.42 -2.71
N CYS A 243 -4.75 5.35 -2.76
CA CYS A 243 -5.13 4.05 -2.21
C CYS A 243 -5.50 4.14 -0.72
N ALA A 244 -4.72 4.86 0.09
CA ALA A 244 -4.99 5.05 1.52
C ALA A 244 -6.28 5.84 1.77
N THR A 245 -6.52 6.89 0.99
CA THR A 245 -7.76 7.71 1.10
C THR A 245 -8.99 6.89 0.73
N VAL A 246 -8.95 6.15 -0.39
CA VAL A 246 -10.07 5.30 -0.83
C VAL A 246 -10.30 4.16 0.17
N SER A 247 -9.24 3.53 0.69
CA SER A 247 -9.35 2.48 1.71
C SER A 247 -9.96 3.01 3.01
N LEU A 248 -9.51 4.18 3.47
CA LEU A 248 -10.03 4.83 4.67
C LEU A 248 -11.53 5.15 4.53
N LEU A 249 -11.93 5.75 3.41
CA LEU A 249 -13.35 6.03 3.14
C LEU A 249 -14.17 4.74 3.13
N ASP A 250 -13.67 3.69 2.48
CA ASP A 250 -14.39 2.42 2.39
C ASP A 250 -14.59 1.77 3.77
N GLU A 251 -13.55 1.74 4.61
CA GLU A 251 -13.64 1.22 5.97
C GLU A 251 -14.58 2.06 6.84
N LEU A 252 -14.49 3.39 6.79
CA LEU A 252 -15.35 4.30 7.55
C LEU A 252 -16.83 4.10 7.20
N VAL A 253 -17.13 4.01 5.90
CA VAL A 253 -18.49 3.80 5.39
C VAL A 253 -19.00 2.40 5.74
N THR A 254 -18.19 1.36 5.51
CA THR A 254 -18.56 -0.03 5.80
C THR A 254 -18.86 -0.23 7.28
N ARG A 255 -18.09 0.43 8.16
CA ARG A 255 -18.29 0.41 9.63
C ARG A 255 -19.34 1.40 10.13
N LYS A 256 -19.95 2.19 9.24
CA LYS A 256 -20.96 3.23 9.56
C LYS A 256 -20.48 4.23 10.62
N LEU A 257 -19.21 4.62 10.53
CA LEU A 257 -18.61 5.56 11.47
C LEU A 257 -18.88 7.00 11.00
N PRO A 258 -19.20 7.94 11.90
CA PRO A 258 -19.23 9.36 11.55
C PRO A 258 -17.79 9.87 11.36
N PHE A 259 -17.55 10.62 10.28
CA PHE A 259 -16.20 11.06 9.94
C PHE A 259 -16.14 12.42 9.27
N ARG A 260 -14.95 13.02 9.37
CA ARG A 260 -14.47 14.15 8.58
C ARG A 260 -13.10 13.79 8.05
N VAL A 261 -12.89 13.82 6.73
CA VAL A 261 -11.61 13.45 6.11
C VAL A 261 -11.09 14.62 5.30
N VAL A 262 -9.82 14.99 5.51
CA VAL A 262 -9.11 15.94 4.66
C VAL A 262 -7.91 15.26 3.98
N ALA A 263 -7.92 15.26 2.66
CA ALA A 263 -6.85 14.76 1.81
C ALA A 263 -5.95 15.93 1.39
N ILE A 264 -4.64 15.81 1.60
CA ILE A 264 -3.68 16.92 1.56
C ILE A 264 -2.52 16.60 0.62
N ASP A 265 -2.24 17.48 -0.34
CA ASP A 265 -0.99 17.44 -1.12
C ASP A 265 -0.58 18.85 -1.50
N LEU A 266 0.72 19.07 -1.73
CA LEU A 266 1.26 20.37 -2.17
C LEU A 266 1.01 20.60 -3.67
N LEU A 267 1.00 19.55 -4.47
CA LEU A 267 0.82 19.63 -5.92
C LEU A 267 -0.66 19.69 -6.28
N GLU A 268 -1.07 20.76 -6.96
CA GLU A 268 -2.45 20.96 -7.40
C GLU A 268 -2.97 19.81 -8.26
N LYS A 269 -2.17 19.34 -9.23
CA LYS A 269 -2.50 18.20 -10.08
C LYS A 269 -2.87 16.93 -9.30
N ARG A 270 -2.21 16.68 -8.16
CA ARG A 270 -2.53 15.53 -7.31
C ARG A 270 -3.83 15.73 -6.54
N ARG A 271 -4.11 16.97 -6.10
CA ARG A 271 -5.40 17.33 -5.49
C ARG A 271 -6.53 17.20 -6.49
N GLU A 272 -6.37 17.68 -7.72
CA GLU A 272 -7.35 17.52 -8.81
C GLU A 272 -7.62 16.05 -9.11
N LYS A 273 -6.58 15.21 -9.17
CA LYS A 273 -6.74 13.78 -9.35
C LYS A 273 -7.53 13.14 -8.21
N MET A 274 -7.24 13.48 -6.94
CA MET A 274 -8.00 12.95 -5.81
C MET A 274 -9.47 13.44 -5.81
N LYS A 275 -9.74 14.68 -6.25
CA LYS A 275 -11.11 15.17 -6.46
C LYS A 275 -11.83 14.33 -7.51
N ALA A 276 -11.21 14.10 -8.67
CA ALA A 276 -11.77 13.25 -9.72
C ALA A 276 -12.02 11.80 -9.25
N VAL A 277 -11.09 11.23 -8.48
CA VAL A 277 -11.26 9.92 -7.83
C VAL A 277 -12.47 9.93 -6.90
N TYR A 278 -12.55 10.91 -6.00
CA TYR A 278 -13.69 11.00 -5.08
C TYR A 278 -15.01 11.18 -5.84
N ASP A 279 -15.04 12.01 -6.88
CA ASP A 279 -16.23 12.23 -7.69
C ASP A 279 -16.73 10.95 -8.37
N ALA A 280 -15.81 10.11 -8.84
CA ALA A 280 -16.13 8.80 -9.43
C ALA A 280 -16.71 7.79 -8.43
N ILE A 281 -16.38 7.90 -7.14
CA ILE A 281 -16.94 7.02 -6.10
C ILE A 281 -18.45 7.23 -6.01
N ASP A 282 -19.20 6.12 -6.08
CA ASP A 282 -20.65 6.15 -5.97
C ASP A 282 -21.13 6.71 -4.62
N LYS A 283 -22.40 7.15 -4.58
CA LYS A 283 -22.98 7.77 -3.39
C LYS A 283 -22.92 6.85 -2.15
N SER A 284 -23.09 5.54 -2.34
CA SER A 284 -22.95 4.57 -1.25
C SER A 284 -21.53 4.53 -0.68
N GLY A 285 -20.50 4.64 -1.52
CA GLY A 285 -19.09 4.63 -1.13
C GLY A 285 -18.59 5.93 -0.54
N LYS A 286 -19.26 7.06 -0.82
CA LYS A 286 -18.99 8.35 -0.17
C LYS A 286 -19.52 8.41 1.27
N GLY A 287 -20.61 7.70 1.55
CA GLY A 287 -21.29 7.77 2.85
C GLY A 287 -21.84 9.16 3.16
N ASN A 288 -22.00 9.45 4.45
CA ASN A 288 -22.58 10.70 4.96
C ASN A 288 -21.58 11.58 5.75
N GLY A 289 -20.29 11.27 5.66
CA GLY A 289 -19.24 12.06 6.31
C GLY A 289 -18.82 13.28 5.48
N GLU A 290 -17.99 14.13 6.06
CA GLU A 290 -17.41 15.28 5.35
C GLU A 290 -16.09 14.88 4.69
N PHE A 291 -15.85 15.35 3.47
CA PHE A 291 -14.61 15.10 2.72
C PHE A 291 -14.13 16.38 2.03
N ALA A 292 -12.83 16.67 2.12
CA ALA A 292 -12.20 17.79 1.44
C ALA A 292 -10.83 17.42 0.89
N VAL A 293 -10.44 18.04 -0.22
CA VAL A 293 -9.09 17.90 -0.82
C VAL A 293 -8.45 19.28 -0.92
N LEU A 294 -7.39 19.51 -0.16
CA LEU A 294 -6.87 20.87 0.12
C LEU A 294 -5.34 20.93 0.11
N ALA A 295 -4.80 22.15 -0.02
CA ALA A 295 -3.40 22.42 0.30
C ALA A 295 -3.18 22.37 1.84
N THR A 296 -1.92 22.30 2.28
CA THR A 296 -1.58 22.11 3.70
C THR A 296 -2.15 23.19 4.61
N ASP A 297 -2.01 24.47 4.24
CA ASP A 297 -2.48 25.60 5.07
C ASP A 297 -4.00 25.65 5.14
N GLU A 298 -4.68 25.49 4.00
CA GLU A 298 -6.14 25.40 3.92
C GLU A 298 -6.70 24.23 4.72
N ALA A 299 -6.00 23.08 4.71
CA ALA A 299 -6.39 21.91 5.48
C ALA A 299 -6.28 22.15 6.99
N LYS A 300 -5.25 22.89 7.43
CA LYS A 300 -5.09 23.26 8.84
C LYS A 300 -6.24 24.18 9.29
N ASP A 301 -6.62 25.15 8.47
CA ASP A 301 -7.74 26.04 8.76
C ASP A 301 -9.07 25.28 8.82
N LEU A 302 -9.31 24.36 7.88
CA LEU A 302 -10.51 23.53 7.87
C LEU A 302 -10.57 22.60 9.09
N VAL A 303 -9.46 21.94 9.44
CA VAL A 303 -9.40 21.07 10.63
C VAL A 303 -9.63 21.87 11.90
N ASN A 304 -9.06 23.08 12.02
CA ASN A 304 -9.32 23.97 13.15
C ASN A 304 -10.81 24.32 13.25
N LYS A 305 -11.45 24.66 12.11
CA LYS A 305 -12.89 24.95 12.05
C LYS A 305 -13.73 23.73 12.44
N TRP A 306 -13.41 22.55 11.93
CA TRP A 306 -14.13 21.31 12.23
C TRP A 306 -14.02 20.88 13.67
N THR A 307 -12.88 21.13 14.32
CA THR A 307 -12.56 20.53 15.63
C THR A 307 -12.47 21.54 16.76
N GLY A 308 -12.75 22.83 16.50
CA GLY A 308 -12.55 23.89 17.50
C GLY A 308 -11.08 24.03 17.93
N GLY A 309 -10.13 23.71 17.03
CA GLY A 309 -8.69 23.75 17.31
C GLY A 309 -8.11 22.51 18.01
N ILE A 310 -8.89 21.43 18.17
CA ILE A 310 -8.43 20.19 18.82
C ILE A 310 -7.47 19.40 17.90
N GLY A 311 -7.77 19.31 16.61
CA GLY A 311 -7.00 18.56 15.61
C GLY A 311 -7.56 17.17 15.28
N CYS A 312 -6.88 16.46 14.38
CA CYS A 312 -7.26 15.16 13.82
C CYS A 312 -7.07 14.02 14.84
N THR A 313 -8.04 13.11 14.92
CA THR A 313 -7.94 11.85 15.69
C THR A 313 -6.81 10.96 15.17
N ALA A 314 -6.65 10.92 13.84
CA ALA A 314 -5.57 10.21 13.17
C ALA A 314 -5.02 11.03 11.99
N VAL A 315 -3.74 10.85 11.67
CA VAL A 315 -3.13 11.34 10.44
C VAL A 315 -2.42 10.18 9.74
N LEU A 316 -2.77 9.93 8.48
CA LEU A 316 -2.05 9.03 7.60
C LEU A 316 -0.99 9.84 6.85
N GLU A 317 0.28 9.57 7.13
CA GLU A 317 1.42 10.23 6.49
C GLU A 317 2.03 9.29 5.45
N VAL A 318 1.93 9.66 4.17
CA VAL A 318 2.21 8.79 3.02
C VAL A 318 3.30 9.38 2.11
N VAL A 319 4.14 10.27 2.64
CA VAL A 319 5.21 10.96 1.90
C VAL A 319 6.59 10.46 2.33
N GLY A 320 6.85 10.35 3.64
CA GLY A 320 8.16 9.97 4.18
C GLY A 320 9.15 11.14 4.25
N HIS A 321 8.66 12.38 4.25
CA HIS A 321 9.48 13.59 4.31
C HIS A 321 9.34 14.31 5.66
N PRO A 322 10.42 14.90 6.24
CA PRO A 322 10.34 15.61 7.52
C PRO A 322 9.30 16.74 7.55
N SER A 323 9.05 17.45 6.44
CA SER A 323 7.98 18.46 6.42
C SER A 323 6.58 17.85 6.52
N ALA A 324 6.33 16.73 5.85
CA ALA A 324 5.04 16.02 5.93
C ALA A 324 4.81 15.45 7.33
N LEU A 325 5.87 14.92 7.96
CA LEU A 325 5.87 14.56 9.36
C LEU A 325 5.50 15.79 10.23
N THR A 326 6.20 16.90 10.11
CA THR A 326 5.90 18.12 10.88
C THR A 326 4.43 18.52 10.76
N SER A 327 3.88 18.54 9.53
CA SER A 327 2.45 18.79 9.31
C SER A 327 1.55 17.75 9.97
N ALA A 328 1.92 16.46 9.97
CA ALA A 328 1.17 15.42 10.64
C ALA A 328 1.12 15.62 12.16
N TYR A 329 2.25 15.99 12.78
CA TYR A 329 2.28 16.32 14.20
C TYR A 329 1.48 17.58 14.54
N ASP A 330 1.48 18.59 13.68
CA ASP A 330 0.71 19.80 13.90
C ASP A 330 -0.80 19.53 13.81
N LEU A 331 -1.23 18.71 12.85
CA LEU A 331 -2.63 18.37 12.62
C LEU A 331 -3.19 17.38 13.64
N VAL A 332 -2.41 16.40 14.11
CA VAL A 332 -2.91 15.39 15.04
C VAL A 332 -3.27 16.02 16.40
N ARG A 333 -4.35 15.57 17.03
CA ARG A 333 -4.74 16.06 18.36
C ARG A 333 -3.93 15.43 19.49
N ALA A 334 -4.05 15.98 20.69
CA ALA A 334 -3.60 15.28 21.89
C ALA A 334 -4.33 13.93 22.03
N PHE A 335 -3.61 12.86 22.42
CA PHE A 335 -4.12 11.48 22.38
C PHE A 335 -4.54 11.00 20.97
N GLY A 336 -3.99 11.58 19.90
CA GLY A 336 -4.15 11.06 18.53
C GLY A 336 -3.02 10.12 18.10
N VAL A 337 -3.10 9.66 16.84
CA VAL A 337 -2.10 8.80 16.20
C VAL A 337 -1.66 9.36 14.85
N VAL A 338 -0.36 9.27 14.56
CA VAL A 338 0.19 9.43 13.21
C VAL A 338 0.64 8.05 12.73
N VAL A 339 0.06 7.59 11.63
CA VAL A 339 0.48 6.36 10.92
C VAL A 339 1.29 6.77 9.71
N SER A 340 2.58 6.46 9.72
CA SER A 340 3.49 6.78 8.63
C SER A 340 3.90 5.53 7.86
N VAL A 341 3.51 5.49 6.58
CA VAL A 341 3.87 4.42 5.63
C VAL A 341 4.74 4.95 4.49
N GLY A 342 5.05 6.25 4.48
CA GLY A 342 6.00 6.86 3.56
C GLY A 342 7.42 6.33 3.79
N VAL A 343 8.22 6.29 2.71
CA VAL A 343 9.62 5.84 2.79
C VAL A 343 10.51 7.00 3.24
N HIS A 344 11.06 6.89 4.44
CA HIS A 344 11.91 7.93 5.05
C HIS A 344 13.34 7.86 4.51
N GLY A 345 13.74 8.88 3.75
CA GLY A 345 15.10 9.00 3.22
C GLY A 345 16.06 9.85 4.07
N ALA A 346 15.52 10.69 4.96
CA ALA A 346 16.29 11.55 5.85
C ALA A 346 16.52 10.87 7.21
N PRO A 347 17.68 11.08 7.87
CA PRO A 347 18.00 10.39 9.13
C PRO A 347 17.24 10.95 10.35
N VAL A 348 16.48 12.03 10.21
CA VAL A 348 15.89 12.76 11.34
C VAL A 348 14.36 12.74 11.28
N VAL A 349 13.76 12.29 12.38
CA VAL A 349 12.35 12.53 12.70
C VAL A 349 12.25 13.89 13.39
N PRO A 350 11.38 14.82 12.94
CA PRO A 350 11.41 16.22 13.35
C PRO A 350 10.73 16.50 14.71
N TYR A 351 10.81 15.56 15.66
CA TYR A 351 10.19 15.72 16.98
C TYR A 351 11.14 15.35 18.11
N THR A 352 10.92 16.00 19.25
CA THR A 352 11.56 15.66 20.52
C THR A 352 10.67 14.74 21.35
N GLY A 353 11.27 13.88 22.18
CA GLY A 353 10.50 13.05 23.13
C GLY A 353 9.58 13.88 24.04
N ARG A 354 9.98 15.11 24.40
CA ARG A 354 9.15 16.05 25.19
C ARG A 354 7.90 16.50 24.44
N GLN A 355 8.00 16.82 23.16
CA GLN A 355 6.83 17.16 22.32
C GLN A 355 5.85 15.98 22.27
N LEU A 356 6.36 14.79 21.99
CA LEU A 356 5.56 13.58 21.90
C LEU A 356 4.86 13.25 23.23
N TYR A 357 5.62 13.33 24.33
CA TYR A 357 5.12 13.10 25.68
C TYR A 357 4.02 14.11 26.05
N ASN A 358 4.27 15.42 25.88
CA ASN A 358 3.32 16.46 26.25
C ASN A 358 2.01 16.37 25.45
N LYS A 359 2.07 15.91 24.20
CA LYS A 359 0.88 15.75 23.34
C LYS A 359 0.21 14.39 23.52
N ASN A 360 0.82 13.44 24.23
CA ASN A 360 0.37 12.05 24.31
C ASN A 360 0.05 11.44 22.93
N VAL A 361 0.85 11.76 21.91
CA VAL A 361 0.64 11.29 20.53
C VAL A 361 1.33 9.95 20.31
N SER A 362 0.69 9.06 19.53
CA SER A 362 1.34 7.84 19.05
C SER A 362 1.90 8.05 17.65
N PHE A 363 3.07 7.49 17.40
CA PHE A 363 3.64 7.39 16.05
C PHE A 363 3.82 5.92 15.71
N ASP A 364 3.19 5.48 14.62
CA ASP A 364 3.32 4.14 14.10
C ASP A 364 3.98 4.19 12.72
N PHE A 365 5.17 3.61 12.62
CA PHE A 365 5.97 3.57 11.40
C PHE A 365 6.04 2.13 10.90
N GLY A 366 5.72 1.91 9.63
CA GLY A 366 5.67 0.55 9.13
C GLY A 366 5.78 0.42 7.62
N ARG A 367 6.52 -0.60 7.19
CA ARG A 367 6.44 -1.12 5.82
C ARG A 367 5.27 -2.11 5.77
N CYS A 368 4.42 -1.98 4.76
CA CYS A 368 3.25 -2.85 4.60
C CYS A 368 3.63 -4.34 4.54
N PRO A 369 2.99 -5.22 5.33
CA PRO A 369 3.06 -6.66 5.12
C PRO A 369 2.12 -7.06 3.97
N ALA A 370 2.50 -6.74 2.72
CA ALA A 370 1.62 -6.89 1.55
C ALA A 370 1.01 -8.29 1.39
N ARG A 371 1.71 -9.37 1.78
CA ARG A 371 1.15 -10.74 1.77
C ARG A 371 -0.01 -10.93 2.76
N ALA A 372 0.00 -10.25 3.90
CA ALA A 372 -1.12 -10.29 4.84
C ALA A 372 -2.26 -9.35 4.45
N MET A 373 -1.93 -8.23 3.79
CA MET A 373 -2.88 -7.20 3.38
C MET A 373 -3.54 -7.46 2.03
N PHE A 374 -3.09 -8.47 1.28
CA PHE A 374 -3.64 -8.77 -0.03
C PHE A 374 -5.14 -9.14 -0.01
N PRO A 375 -5.66 -10.00 0.89
CA PRO A 375 -7.10 -10.28 0.91
C PRO A 375 -8.00 -9.05 1.00
N PRO A 376 -7.85 -8.16 2.00
CA PRO A 376 -8.68 -6.95 2.05
C PRO A 376 -8.39 -5.98 0.90
N ALA A 377 -7.15 -5.96 0.37
CA ALA A 377 -6.84 -5.18 -0.83
C ALA A 377 -7.53 -5.70 -2.09
N PHE A 378 -7.63 -7.01 -2.26
CA PHE A 378 -8.37 -7.64 -3.36
C PHE A 378 -9.87 -7.36 -3.25
N GLU A 379 -10.43 -7.46 -2.05
CA GLU A 379 -11.83 -7.08 -1.77
C GLU A 379 -12.13 -5.64 -2.19
N LEU A 380 -11.27 -4.70 -1.75
CA LEU A 380 -11.40 -3.31 -2.13
C LEU A 380 -11.23 -3.11 -3.64
N LEU A 381 -10.29 -3.82 -4.27
CA LEU A 381 -10.07 -3.77 -5.72
C LEU A 381 -11.34 -4.19 -6.46
N VAL A 382 -11.95 -5.32 -6.10
CA VAL A 382 -13.18 -5.83 -6.72
C VAL A 382 -14.32 -4.83 -6.57
N LYS A 383 -14.45 -4.23 -5.38
CA LYS A 383 -15.50 -3.25 -5.06
C LYS A 383 -15.32 -1.92 -5.81
N ARG A 384 -14.08 -1.45 -5.98
CA ARG A 384 -13.77 -0.09 -6.46
C ARG A 384 -13.17 -0.05 -7.86
N GLN A 385 -13.77 -0.79 -8.80
CA GLN A 385 -13.36 -0.76 -10.21
C GLN A 385 -13.63 0.59 -10.91
N ASP A 386 -14.50 1.42 -10.36
CA ASP A 386 -14.69 2.82 -10.71
C ASP A 386 -13.41 3.67 -10.55
N VAL A 387 -12.56 3.32 -9.58
CA VAL A 387 -11.26 3.99 -9.33
C VAL A 387 -10.09 3.18 -9.91
N PHE A 388 -10.15 1.86 -9.76
CA PHE A 388 -9.02 0.97 -9.97
C PHE A 388 -9.07 0.18 -11.28
N GLY A 389 -10.19 0.19 -12.00
CA GLY A 389 -10.42 -0.68 -13.16
C GLY A 389 -9.94 -0.14 -14.50
N LYS A 390 -9.69 1.17 -14.58
CA LYS A 390 -9.39 1.87 -15.85
C LYS A 390 -7.95 2.36 -15.91
N VAL A 391 -7.53 2.73 -17.11
CA VAL A 391 -6.21 3.30 -17.42
C VAL A 391 -6.41 4.61 -18.17
N GLY A 392 -5.76 5.68 -17.72
CA GLY A 392 -5.72 6.98 -18.41
C GLY A 392 -6.90 7.91 -18.17
N ASP A 393 -8.02 7.45 -17.60
CA ASP A 393 -9.11 8.35 -17.20
C ASP A 393 -8.67 9.25 -16.04
N PRO A 394 -9.23 10.46 -15.87
CA PRO A 394 -8.88 11.37 -14.78
C PRO A 394 -8.96 10.76 -13.36
N ALA A 395 -9.93 9.86 -13.14
CA ALA A 395 -10.11 9.14 -11.88
C ALA A 395 -9.31 7.82 -11.81
N SER A 396 -8.70 7.36 -12.91
CA SER A 396 -7.91 6.13 -12.93
C SER A 396 -6.63 6.30 -12.14
N LEU A 397 -6.29 5.31 -11.31
CA LEU A 397 -5.00 5.33 -10.65
C LEU A 397 -3.86 5.17 -11.65
N VAL A 398 -3.99 4.22 -12.58
CA VAL A 398 -3.02 3.95 -13.66
C VAL A 398 -3.16 5.01 -14.74
N ASP A 399 -2.10 5.77 -14.98
CA ASP A 399 -2.13 6.83 -16.00
C ASP A 399 -1.88 6.28 -17.40
N ARG A 400 -0.97 5.32 -17.54
CA ARG A 400 -0.60 4.73 -18.82
C ARG A 400 0.09 3.39 -18.67
N VAL A 401 -0.06 2.56 -19.70
CA VAL A 401 0.76 1.37 -19.95
C VAL A 401 1.67 1.70 -21.13
N VAL A 402 2.98 1.53 -20.99
CA VAL A 402 4.00 1.94 -21.97
C VAL A 402 5.01 0.83 -22.23
N SER A 403 5.75 0.92 -23.33
CA SER A 403 6.82 -0.02 -23.66
C SER A 403 8.03 0.15 -22.75
N PHE A 404 8.92 -0.85 -22.69
CA PHE A 404 10.20 -0.71 -21.97
C PHE A 404 11.09 0.39 -22.56
N LYS A 405 10.97 0.67 -23.86
CA LYS A 405 11.74 1.72 -24.56
C LYS A 405 11.49 3.11 -23.97
N GLU A 406 10.34 3.31 -23.34
CA GLU A 406 9.94 4.57 -22.71
C GLU A 406 10.39 4.66 -21.24
N ALA A 407 11.09 3.66 -20.70
CA ALA A 407 11.49 3.64 -19.30
C ALA A 407 12.33 4.85 -18.87
N PRO A 408 13.39 5.28 -19.60
CA PRO A 408 14.19 6.43 -19.17
C PRO A 408 13.36 7.72 -19.09
N GLU A 409 12.45 7.93 -20.04
CA GLU A 409 11.55 9.09 -20.02
C GLU A 409 10.51 8.98 -18.91
N SER A 410 9.94 7.80 -18.72
CA SER A 410 8.91 7.55 -17.70
C SER A 410 9.45 7.78 -16.30
N TYR A 411 10.68 7.33 -15.99
CA TYR A 411 11.35 7.61 -14.73
C TYR A 411 11.55 9.12 -14.52
N ARG A 412 11.99 9.85 -15.55
CA ARG A 412 12.19 11.30 -15.48
C ARG A 412 10.87 12.06 -15.25
N ALA A 413 9.83 11.73 -16.02
CA ALA A 413 8.52 12.34 -15.90
C ALA A 413 7.89 12.05 -14.53
N PHE A 414 8.07 10.82 -14.02
CA PHE A 414 7.58 10.42 -12.71
C PHE A 414 8.32 11.13 -11.57
N ASP A 415 9.64 11.29 -11.69
CA ASP A 415 10.47 12.04 -10.76
C ASP A 415 10.02 13.50 -10.62
N LYS A 416 9.65 14.13 -11.74
CA LYS A 416 9.13 15.51 -11.80
C LYS A 416 7.66 15.64 -11.39
N GLY A 417 6.96 14.52 -11.12
CA GLY A 417 5.53 14.52 -10.83
C GLY A 417 4.64 14.86 -12.03
N GLU A 418 5.17 14.78 -13.25
CA GLU A 418 4.43 15.00 -14.49
C GLU A 418 3.46 13.83 -14.77
N VAL A 419 3.82 12.63 -14.32
CA VAL A 419 2.98 11.43 -14.32
C VAL A 419 2.85 10.86 -12.91
N GLY A 420 1.77 10.14 -12.65
CA GLY A 420 1.54 9.32 -11.47
C GLY A 420 1.91 7.86 -11.77
N LYS A 421 0.95 6.95 -11.86
CA LYS A 421 1.24 5.51 -11.97
C LYS A 421 1.51 5.09 -13.41
N VAL A 422 2.75 4.69 -13.69
CA VAL A 422 3.18 4.11 -14.98
C VAL A 422 3.35 2.60 -14.86
N ILE A 423 2.84 1.87 -15.84
CA ILE A 423 3.03 0.43 -15.99
C ILE A 423 3.80 0.18 -17.28
N PHE A 424 4.78 -0.71 -17.22
CA PHE A 424 5.58 -1.15 -18.34
C PHE A 424 5.09 -2.50 -18.88
N ASN A 425 4.94 -2.61 -20.19
CA ASN A 425 4.78 -3.86 -20.91
C ASN A 425 6.15 -4.32 -21.45
N PRO A 426 6.73 -5.42 -20.95
CA PRO A 426 8.05 -5.92 -21.38
C PRO A 426 8.08 -6.54 -22.80
N TRP A 427 6.94 -6.64 -23.49
CA TRP A 427 6.79 -7.35 -24.76
C TRP A 427 6.47 -6.46 -25.96
N GLU A 428 6.36 -5.14 -25.74
CA GLU A 428 6.21 -4.08 -26.75
C GLU A 428 7.48 -3.21 -26.78
#